data_AF-K7F2Y3-F1
#
_entry.id   AF-K7F2Y3-F1
#
_cell.length_a   1.000
_cell.length_b   1.000
_cell.length_c   1.000
_cell.angle_alpha   90.00
_cell.angle_beta   90.00
_cell.angle_gamma   90.00
#
_symmetry.space_group_name_H-M   'P 1'
#
loop_
_entity.id
_entity.type
_entity.pdbx_description
1 polymer ?
#
loop_
_entity_poly.entity_id
_entity_poly.type
_entity_poly.pdbx_seq_one_letter_code
_entity_poly.pdbx_strand_id
1 'polypeptide(L)'
;MTLRWDFCKISLQAPPLDYSFRGINFIQDLLTEEPRTGPKVIKRSPRGKLLTQALRLNNNTINELTDFTSTMEQLLEYPDELSWIDLSFNDLGTIDLELTMFPNLRALNLHGNSIQSLGEVDKLAALPLLRTLTLHGNPIEEEKGYRNYVLSVLPHLKAFDFSGVTKQDRSTAAIWRRMNVRPKKTKIKRDDY
;
A
#
# COMPACT_ATOMS: atom_id res chain seq x y z
N MET A 1 11.81 5.27 -27.09
CA MET A 1 10.62 4.47 -26.67
C MET A 1 11.00 3.05 -26.27
N THR A 2 11.93 2.37 -26.94
CA THR A 2 12.41 1.00 -26.64
C THR A 2 13.06 0.83 -25.25
N LEU A 3 13.95 1.74 -24.84
CA LEU A 3 14.69 1.61 -23.56
C LEU A 3 13.79 1.55 -22.30
N ARG A 4 12.73 2.36 -22.24
CA ARG A 4 11.79 2.35 -21.11
C ARG A 4 11.04 1.02 -21.02
N TRP A 5 10.60 0.48 -22.16
CA TRP A 5 9.93 -0.82 -22.20
C TRP A 5 10.84 -1.96 -21.74
N ASP A 6 12.11 -1.93 -22.14
CA ASP A 6 13.08 -2.94 -21.74
C ASP A 6 13.35 -2.88 -20.24
N PHE A 7 13.48 -1.68 -19.67
CA PHE A 7 13.66 -1.52 -18.22
C PHE A 7 12.42 -1.88 -17.41
N CYS A 8 11.21 -1.54 -17.87
CA CYS A 8 9.97 -1.99 -17.21
C CYS A 8 9.86 -3.52 -17.17
N LYS A 9 10.24 -4.21 -18.26
CA LYS A 9 10.28 -5.69 -18.28
C LYS A 9 11.30 -6.25 -17.30
N ILE A 10 12.48 -5.61 -17.19
CA ILE A 10 13.51 -5.99 -16.22
C ILE A 10 12.98 -5.82 -14.80
N SER A 11 12.40 -4.67 -14.48
CA SER A 11 11.87 -4.37 -13.13
C SER A 11 10.75 -5.33 -12.73
N LEU A 12 9.91 -5.77 -13.67
CA LEU A 12 8.85 -6.75 -13.42
C LEU A 12 9.38 -8.13 -12.98
N GLN A 13 10.57 -8.51 -13.45
CA GLN A 13 11.22 -9.79 -13.12
C GLN A 13 12.25 -9.67 -12.00
N ALA A 14 12.52 -8.44 -11.54
CA ALA A 14 13.49 -8.16 -10.52
C ALA A 14 13.02 -8.68 -9.16
N PRO A 15 13.95 -9.12 -8.29
CA PRO A 15 13.60 -9.42 -6.91
C PRO A 15 13.19 -8.14 -6.16
N PRO A 16 12.48 -8.28 -5.03
CA PRO A 16 12.18 -7.16 -4.15
C PRO A 16 13.45 -6.48 -3.63
N LEU A 17 13.41 -5.16 -3.52
CA LEU A 17 14.36 -4.40 -2.73
C LEU A 17 14.11 -4.68 -1.25
N ASP A 18 15.03 -5.44 -0.65
CA ASP A 18 14.81 -6.06 0.65
C ASP A 18 15.54 -5.31 1.77
N TYR A 19 14.80 -4.56 2.57
CA TYR A 19 15.23 -3.88 3.78
C TYR A 19 14.60 -4.50 5.03
N SER A 20 14.15 -5.75 4.96
CA SER A 20 13.57 -6.42 6.12
C SER A 20 14.59 -6.63 7.23
N PHE A 21 14.19 -6.53 8.50
CA PHE A 21 15.09 -6.76 9.65
C PHE A 21 16.37 -5.91 9.63
N ARG A 22 16.30 -4.67 9.13
CA ARG A 22 17.43 -3.73 9.10
C ARG A 22 17.41 -2.72 10.23
N GLY A 23 16.37 -2.73 11.08
CA GLY A 23 16.20 -1.74 12.13
C GLY A 23 15.90 -0.36 11.58
N ILE A 24 15.24 -0.29 10.42
CA ILE A 24 14.82 0.97 9.80
C ILE A 24 13.80 1.65 10.72
N ASN A 25 14.09 2.89 11.11
CA ASN A 25 13.15 3.72 11.87
C ASN A 25 12.59 4.84 10.99
N PHE A 26 13.47 5.45 10.19
CA PHE A 26 13.13 6.53 9.28
C PHE A 26 13.31 6.07 7.85
N ILE A 27 12.40 6.49 6.98
CA ILE A 27 12.43 6.11 5.56
C ILE A 27 13.72 6.55 4.86
N GLN A 28 14.30 7.68 5.26
CA GLN A 28 15.53 8.22 4.69
C GLN A 28 16.74 7.33 4.99
N ASP A 29 16.67 6.48 6.03
CA ASP A 29 17.72 5.50 6.34
C ASP A 29 17.96 4.56 5.15
N LEU A 30 16.96 4.33 4.29
CA LEU A 30 17.07 3.52 3.08
C LEU A 30 18.11 4.05 2.08
N LEU A 31 18.46 5.34 2.13
CA LEU A 31 19.46 5.95 1.26
C LEU A 31 20.89 5.59 1.67
N THR A 32 21.11 5.28 2.95
CA THR A 32 22.42 4.96 3.52
C THR A 32 22.57 3.50 3.90
N GLU A 33 21.47 2.84 4.24
CA GLU A 33 21.45 1.42 4.58
C GLU A 33 21.61 0.55 3.33
N GLU A 34 22.39 -0.52 3.47
CA GLU A 34 22.51 -1.52 2.43
C GLU A 34 21.31 -2.46 2.45
N PRO A 35 20.65 -2.76 1.31
CA PRO A 35 19.60 -3.77 1.29
C PRO A 35 20.19 -5.17 1.53
N ARG A 36 19.40 -6.07 2.10
CA ARG A 36 19.73 -7.49 2.24
C ARG A 36 19.96 -8.11 0.87
N THR A 37 20.98 -8.96 0.79
CA THR A 37 21.30 -9.67 -0.43
C THR A 37 20.40 -10.90 -0.57
N GLY A 38 19.80 -11.03 -1.76
CA GLY A 38 19.05 -12.20 -2.16
C GLY A 38 19.81 -13.05 -3.17
N PRO A 39 19.25 -14.20 -3.58
CA PRO A 39 19.86 -15.06 -4.60
C PRO A 39 19.94 -14.41 -5.99
N LYS A 40 19.16 -13.36 -6.22
CA LYS A 40 19.20 -12.55 -7.45
C LYS A 40 19.58 -11.11 -7.10
N VAL A 41 20.44 -10.52 -7.92
CA VAL A 41 20.85 -9.11 -7.78
C VAL A 41 19.85 -8.21 -8.50
N ILE A 42 19.47 -7.10 -7.86
CA ILE A 42 18.67 -6.05 -8.50
C ILE A 42 19.57 -5.28 -9.47
N LYS A 43 19.15 -5.22 -10.73
CA LYS A 43 19.89 -4.47 -11.75
C LYS A 43 19.74 -2.97 -11.52
N ARG A 44 20.75 -2.21 -11.97
CA ARG A 44 20.72 -0.75 -11.96
C ARG A 44 20.61 -0.21 -13.38
N SER A 45 19.95 0.93 -13.54
CA SER A 45 19.97 1.72 -14.77
C SER A 45 21.36 2.36 -14.97
N PRO A 46 21.67 2.91 -16.16
CA PRO A 46 22.90 3.68 -16.37
C PRO A 46 23.06 4.89 -15.43
N ARG A 47 21.96 5.36 -14.83
CA ARG A 47 21.94 6.43 -13.81
C ARG A 47 22.22 5.93 -12.40
N GLY A 48 22.46 4.63 -12.23
CA GLY A 48 22.72 3.99 -10.94
C GLY A 48 21.47 3.66 -10.12
N LYS A 49 20.26 4.04 -10.58
CA LYS A 49 19.01 3.76 -9.87
C LYS A 49 18.56 2.31 -10.02
N LEU A 50 17.86 1.80 -9.02
CA LEU A 50 17.43 0.40 -8.96
C LEU A 50 16.24 0.13 -9.87
N LEU A 51 16.27 -1.03 -10.54
CA LEU A 51 15.21 -1.52 -11.41
C LEU A 51 14.42 -2.63 -10.70
N THR A 52 13.38 -2.24 -9.96
CA THR A 52 12.46 -3.16 -9.28
C THR A 52 11.09 -2.52 -9.10
N GLN A 53 10.06 -3.35 -8.94
CA GLN A 53 8.67 -2.94 -8.69
C GLN A 53 8.18 -3.41 -7.32
N ALA A 54 9.09 -3.88 -6.48
CA ALA A 54 8.79 -4.56 -5.24
C ALA A 54 9.70 -4.03 -4.13
N LEU A 55 9.11 -3.63 -3.01
CA LEU A 55 9.83 -3.15 -1.84
C LEU A 55 9.40 -3.96 -0.61
N ARG A 56 10.38 -4.43 0.16
CA ARG A 56 10.15 -5.19 1.38
C ARG A 56 10.80 -4.44 2.55
N LEU A 57 9.98 -3.99 3.49
CA LEU A 57 10.35 -3.22 4.67
C LEU A 57 9.84 -3.88 5.96
N ASN A 58 9.47 -5.16 5.91
CA ASN A 58 8.86 -5.82 7.05
C ASN A 58 9.85 -6.11 8.18
N ASN A 59 9.34 -6.24 9.42
CA ASN A 59 10.15 -6.45 10.63
C ASN A 59 11.18 -5.33 10.84
N ASN A 60 10.70 -4.10 10.83
CA ASN A 60 11.44 -2.91 11.25
C ASN A 60 10.62 -2.18 12.33
N THR A 61 10.96 -0.93 12.64
CA THR A 61 10.31 -0.12 13.67
C THR A 61 9.79 1.20 13.09
N ILE A 62 9.33 1.14 11.83
CA ILE A 62 8.80 2.29 11.08
C ILE A 62 7.43 2.64 11.64
N ASN A 63 7.21 3.88 12.04
CA ASN A 63 5.94 4.36 12.60
C ASN A 63 5.22 5.42 11.75
N GLU A 64 5.91 6.00 10.77
CA GLU A 64 5.38 6.92 9.76
C GLU A 64 6.15 6.79 8.43
N LEU A 65 5.58 7.28 7.34
CA LEU A 65 6.19 7.22 6.00
C LEU A 65 6.63 8.58 5.47
N THR A 66 6.99 9.52 6.35
CA THR A 66 7.51 10.84 5.96
C THR A 66 8.63 10.72 4.90
N ASP A 67 8.52 11.51 3.83
CA ASP A 67 9.43 11.51 2.67
C ASP A 67 9.55 10.17 1.90
N PHE A 68 8.57 9.28 2.02
CA PHE A 68 8.57 8.03 1.28
C PHE A 68 8.58 8.22 -0.23
N THR A 69 7.78 9.13 -0.78
CA THR A 69 7.81 9.42 -2.22
C THR A 69 9.19 9.90 -2.67
N SER A 70 9.77 10.91 -2.00
CA SER A 70 11.07 11.48 -2.40
C SER A 70 12.23 10.50 -2.21
N THR A 71 12.16 9.61 -1.22
CA THR A 71 13.14 8.54 -1.02
C THR A 71 13.05 7.49 -2.13
N MET A 72 11.83 7.08 -2.51
CA MET A 72 11.64 6.15 -3.64
C MET A 72 12.10 6.77 -4.96
N GLU A 73 11.88 8.06 -5.18
CA GLU A 73 12.41 8.78 -6.35
C GLU A 73 13.94 8.78 -6.41
N GLN A 74 14.63 8.81 -5.28
CA GLN A 74 16.10 8.73 -5.25
C GLN A 74 16.60 7.31 -5.52
N LEU A 75 15.95 6.30 -4.93
CA LEU A 75 16.37 4.89 -5.03
C LEU A 75 16.03 4.23 -6.37
N LEU A 76 14.82 4.49 -6.89
CA LEU A 76 14.22 3.72 -7.97
C LEU A 76 14.23 4.48 -9.30
N GLU A 77 14.50 3.77 -10.39
CA GLU A 77 14.47 4.35 -11.74
C GLU A 77 13.04 4.74 -12.15
N TYR A 78 12.05 3.94 -11.73
CA TYR A 78 10.62 4.11 -12.01
C TYR A 78 9.79 3.88 -10.74
N PRO A 79 9.77 4.83 -9.79
CA PRO A 79 9.03 4.68 -8.53
C PRO A 79 7.53 4.45 -8.74
N ASP A 80 6.93 5.11 -9.74
CA ASP A 80 5.51 4.94 -10.09
C ASP A 80 5.13 3.51 -10.48
N GLU A 81 6.11 2.68 -10.86
CA GLU A 81 5.90 1.28 -11.24
C GLU A 81 5.92 0.33 -10.02
N LEU A 82 6.11 0.84 -8.80
CA LEU A 82 5.97 0.03 -7.58
C LEU A 82 4.59 -0.62 -7.55
N SER A 83 4.61 -1.95 -7.44
CA SER A 83 3.43 -2.81 -7.53
C SER A 83 3.20 -3.63 -6.26
N TRP A 84 4.25 -3.83 -5.46
CA TRP A 84 4.17 -4.51 -4.18
C TRP A 84 5.01 -3.81 -3.12
N ILE A 85 4.39 -3.52 -1.98
CA ILE A 85 5.06 -2.97 -0.80
C ILE A 85 4.70 -3.85 0.39
N ASP A 86 5.72 -4.30 1.11
CA ASP A 86 5.57 -5.02 2.37
C ASP A 86 6.04 -4.17 3.55
N LEU A 87 5.09 -3.69 4.35
CA LEU A 87 5.30 -2.92 5.57
C LEU A 87 4.84 -3.70 6.80
N SER A 88 4.66 -5.03 6.69
CA SER A 88 4.21 -5.84 7.82
C SER A 88 5.18 -5.85 8.99
N PHE A 89 4.70 -6.07 10.21
CA PHE A 89 5.54 -6.10 11.41
C PHE A 89 6.39 -4.82 11.56
N ASN A 90 5.70 -3.69 11.62
CA ASN A 90 6.23 -2.35 11.91
C ASN A 90 5.32 -1.70 12.96
N ASP A 91 5.50 -0.40 13.23
CA ASP A 91 4.78 0.34 14.27
C ASP A 91 3.81 1.40 13.72
N LEU A 92 3.33 1.23 12.47
CA LEU A 92 2.45 2.21 11.81
C LEU A 92 1.13 2.34 12.56
N GLY A 93 0.85 3.53 13.10
CA GLY A 93 -0.43 3.84 13.76
C GLY A 93 -1.55 4.25 12.79
N THR A 94 -1.17 4.66 11.59
CA THR A 94 -2.06 5.18 10.54
C THR A 94 -1.64 4.66 9.17
N ILE A 95 -2.55 4.74 8.19
CA ILE A 95 -2.21 4.53 6.79
C ILE A 95 -1.77 5.86 6.22
N ASP A 96 -0.51 5.96 5.82
CA ASP A 96 0.06 7.22 5.36
C ASP A 96 -0.41 7.60 3.94
N LEU A 97 -0.62 8.89 3.70
CA LEU A 97 -1.09 9.37 2.37
C LEU A 97 -0.01 9.21 1.29
N GLU A 98 1.25 9.15 1.68
CA GLU A 98 2.40 8.85 0.81
C GLU A 98 2.17 7.58 -0.03
N LEU A 99 1.52 6.56 0.54
CA LEU A 99 1.21 5.32 -0.20
C LEU A 99 0.27 5.55 -1.40
N THR A 100 -0.51 6.62 -1.39
CA THR A 100 -1.44 6.96 -2.48
C THR A 100 -0.74 7.53 -3.71
N MET A 101 0.54 7.91 -3.59
CA MET A 101 1.36 8.44 -4.68
C MET A 101 1.82 7.38 -5.69
N PHE A 102 1.57 6.09 -5.42
CA PHE A 102 2.00 4.97 -6.26
C PHE A 102 0.82 4.34 -7.01
N PRO A 103 0.44 4.86 -8.19
CA PRO A 103 -0.80 4.49 -8.89
C PRO A 103 -0.83 3.03 -9.38
N ASN A 104 0.34 2.40 -9.54
CA ASN A 104 0.47 1.01 -9.97
C ASN A 104 0.54 0.01 -8.80
N LEU A 105 0.36 0.45 -7.55
CA LEU A 105 0.38 -0.44 -6.39
C LEU A 105 -0.76 -1.47 -6.48
N ARG A 106 -0.40 -2.75 -6.43
CA ARG A 106 -1.31 -3.90 -6.56
C ARG A 106 -1.43 -4.70 -5.29
N ALA A 107 -0.38 -4.76 -4.48
CA ALA A 107 -0.37 -5.49 -3.22
C ALA A 107 0.31 -4.66 -2.13
N LEU A 108 -0.37 -4.54 -0.99
CA LEU A 108 0.09 -3.78 0.15
C LEU A 108 -0.08 -4.63 1.42
N ASN A 109 1.02 -4.96 2.07
CA ASN A 109 0.98 -5.69 3.34
C ASN A 109 1.19 -4.72 4.50
N LEU A 110 0.18 -4.57 5.36
CA LEU A 110 0.20 -3.74 6.56
C LEU A 110 -0.13 -4.53 7.84
N HIS A 111 -0.14 -5.87 7.78
CA HIS A 111 -0.47 -6.70 8.94
C HIS A 111 0.59 -6.59 10.04
N GLY A 112 0.21 -6.81 11.29
CA GLY A 112 1.11 -6.67 12.44
C GLY A 112 1.67 -5.25 12.59
N ASN A 113 0.82 -4.24 12.45
CA ASN A 113 1.12 -2.84 12.77
C ASN A 113 0.19 -2.36 13.91
N SER A 114 0.11 -1.05 14.14
CA SER A 114 -0.70 -0.42 15.18
C SER A 114 -1.89 0.39 14.62
N ILE A 115 -2.42 0.02 13.45
CA ILE A 115 -3.53 0.73 12.79
C ILE A 115 -4.84 0.48 13.54
N GLN A 116 -5.51 1.53 14.01
CA GLN A 116 -6.65 1.38 14.92
C GLN A 116 -8.02 1.65 14.30
N SER A 117 -8.10 2.52 13.28
CA SER A 117 -9.37 3.08 12.81
C SER A 117 -9.74 2.63 11.41
N LEU A 118 -10.99 2.22 11.22
CA LEU A 118 -11.56 1.92 9.90
C LEU A 118 -11.41 3.08 8.90
N GLY A 119 -11.49 4.33 9.37
CA GLY A 119 -11.36 5.51 8.51
C GLY A 119 -10.01 5.63 7.79
N GLU A 120 -8.97 4.96 8.29
CA GLU A 120 -7.65 4.93 7.64
C GLU A 120 -7.71 4.28 6.26
N VAL A 121 -8.63 3.32 6.08
CA VAL A 121 -8.82 2.58 4.83
C VAL A 121 -9.39 3.47 3.73
N ASP A 122 -10.09 4.56 4.06
CA ASP A 122 -10.65 5.50 3.07
C ASP A 122 -9.55 6.11 2.19
N LYS A 123 -8.35 6.31 2.74
CA LYS A 123 -7.19 6.85 2.02
C LYS A 123 -6.78 5.94 0.85
N LEU A 124 -6.88 4.62 1.03
CA LEU A 124 -6.53 3.63 0.01
C LEU A 124 -7.50 3.60 -1.17
N ALA A 125 -8.66 4.25 -1.08
CA ALA A 125 -9.60 4.35 -2.20
C ALA A 125 -9.01 5.10 -3.40
N ALA A 126 -7.95 5.89 -3.18
CA ALA A 126 -7.19 6.56 -4.23
C ALA A 126 -6.36 5.61 -5.11
N LEU A 127 -6.21 4.34 -4.73
CA LEU A 127 -5.39 3.34 -5.45
C LEU A 127 -6.25 2.44 -6.35
N PRO A 128 -6.41 2.74 -7.65
CA PRO A 128 -7.34 2.02 -8.52
C PRO A 128 -6.90 0.58 -8.85
N LEU A 129 -5.60 0.30 -8.72
CA LEU A 129 -4.98 -0.97 -9.08
C LEU A 129 -4.72 -1.89 -7.90
N LEU A 130 -5.01 -1.47 -6.67
CA LEU A 130 -4.84 -2.30 -5.48
C LEU A 130 -5.72 -3.55 -5.59
N ARG A 131 -5.17 -4.74 -5.36
CA ARG A 131 -5.90 -6.02 -5.46
C ARG A 131 -5.71 -6.89 -4.23
N THR A 132 -4.62 -6.72 -3.49
CA THR A 132 -4.34 -7.45 -2.26
C THR A 132 -4.01 -6.47 -1.16
N LEU A 133 -4.68 -6.63 -0.03
CA LEU A 133 -4.43 -5.86 1.20
C LEU A 133 -4.41 -6.81 2.40
N THR A 134 -3.49 -6.60 3.32
CA THR A 134 -3.51 -7.29 4.63
C THR A 134 -3.44 -6.25 5.74
N LEU A 135 -4.32 -6.38 6.72
CA LEU A 135 -4.45 -5.50 7.89
C LEU A 135 -4.65 -6.30 9.19
N HIS A 136 -4.81 -7.63 9.16
CA HIS A 136 -4.89 -8.46 10.37
C HIS A 136 -3.71 -8.25 11.35
N GLY A 137 -3.91 -8.57 12.62
CA GLY A 137 -2.92 -8.32 13.66
C GLY A 137 -2.68 -6.82 13.94
N ASN A 138 -3.61 -5.96 13.50
CA ASN A 138 -3.72 -4.56 13.91
C ASN A 138 -4.99 -4.39 14.76
N PRO A 139 -5.07 -3.40 15.67
CA PRO A 139 -6.28 -3.17 16.48
C PRO A 139 -7.57 -2.93 15.66
N ILE A 140 -7.46 -2.39 14.44
CA ILE A 140 -8.59 -2.23 13.48
C ILE A 140 -9.38 -3.53 13.24
N GLU A 141 -8.76 -4.70 13.40
CA GLU A 141 -9.41 -6.00 13.20
C GLU A 141 -10.54 -6.26 14.22
N GLU A 142 -10.50 -5.62 15.38
CA GLU A 142 -11.52 -5.72 16.43
C GLU A 142 -12.75 -4.85 16.15
N GLU A 143 -12.67 -3.90 15.20
CA GLU A 143 -13.78 -3.02 14.90
C GLU A 143 -14.97 -3.76 14.26
N LYS A 144 -16.18 -3.44 14.74
CA LYS A 144 -17.39 -4.09 14.26
C LYS A 144 -17.61 -3.84 12.77
N GLY A 145 -17.63 -4.92 12.01
CA GLY A 145 -17.84 -4.85 10.56
C GLY A 145 -16.56 -4.58 9.77
N TYR A 146 -15.38 -4.71 10.39
CA TYR A 146 -14.04 -4.58 9.78
C TYR A 146 -13.97 -5.02 8.32
N ARG A 147 -14.20 -6.31 8.05
CA ARG A 147 -14.17 -6.86 6.68
C ARG A 147 -15.17 -6.16 5.74
N ASN A 148 -16.40 -5.94 6.21
CA ASN A 148 -17.45 -5.32 5.39
C ASN A 148 -17.13 -3.86 5.08
N TYR A 149 -16.61 -3.10 6.06
CA TYR A 149 -16.19 -1.73 5.85
C TYR A 149 -15.08 -1.67 4.79
N VAL A 150 -14.00 -2.42 4.99
CA VAL A 150 -12.85 -2.46 4.07
C VAL A 150 -13.29 -2.81 2.65
N LEU A 151 -14.06 -3.88 2.47
CA LEU A 151 -14.52 -4.30 1.16
C LEU A 151 -15.56 -3.35 0.55
N SER A 152 -16.26 -2.56 1.37
CA SER A 152 -17.17 -1.54 0.87
C SER A 152 -16.44 -0.29 0.38
N VAL A 153 -15.30 0.04 0.98
CA VAL A 153 -14.41 1.14 0.58
C VAL A 153 -13.57 0.73 -0.64
N LEU A 154 -13.07 -0.50 -0.64
CA LEU A 154 -12.18 -1.07 -1.67
C LEU A 154 -12.84 -2.25 -2.39
N PRO A 155 -13.94 -2.03 -3.14
CA PRO A 155 -14.74 -3.10 -3.75
C PRO A 155 -14.00 -3.87 -4.85
N HIS A 156 -12.85 -3.36 -5.31
CA HIS A 156 -12.03 -3.93 -6.36
C HIS A 156 -10.98 -4.93 -5.85
N LEU A 157 -10.86 -5.13 -4.53
CA LEU A 157 -9.93 -6.12 -3.95
C LEU A 157 -10.27 -7.53 -4.43
N LYS A 158 -9.21 -8.32 -4.66
CA LYS A 158 -9.27 -9.74 -4.99
C LYS A 158 -8.91 -10.61 -3.79
N ALA A 159 -8.04 -10.12 -2.91
CA ALA A 159 -7.68 -10.79 -1.67
C ALA A 159 -7.61 -9.76 -0.53
N PHE A 160 -8.08 -10.16 0.63
CA PHE A 160 -8.05 -9.38 1.86
C PHE A 160 -7.73 -10.31 3.04
N ASP A 161 -6.70 -9.97 3.84
CA ASP A 161 -6.21 -10.79 4.95
C ASP A 161 -6.02 -12.27 4.60
N PHE A 162 -5.23 -12.50 3.54
CA PHE A 162 -4.92 -13.82 2.98
C PHE A 162 -6.14 -14.64 2.50
N SER A 163 -7.35 -14.09 2.58
CA SER A 163 -8.57 -14.70 2.06
C SER A 163 -8.97 -14.11 0.70
N GLY A 164 -9.45 -14.94 -0.21
CA GLY A 164 -10.01 -14.47 -1.47
C GLY A 164 -11.33 -13.70 -1.25
N VAL A 165 -11.54 -12.62 -2.00
CA VAL A 165 -12.79 -11.82 -1.95
C VAL A 165 -13.79 -12.38 -2.94
N THR A 166 -14.84 -13.02 -2.41
CA THR A 166 -15.89 -13.67 -3.20
C THR A 166 -16.94 -12.67 -3.72
N LYS A 167 -17.86 -13.14 -4.56
CA LYS A 167 -19.04 -12.35 -4.95
C LYS A 167 -19.95 -12.08 -3.75
N GLN A 168 -20.11 -13.06 -2.87
CA GLN A 168 -20.92 -12.94 -1.66
C GLN A 168 -20.36 -11.86 -0.72
N ASP A 169 -19.04 -11.83 -0.51
CA ASP A 169 -18.39 -10.79 0.29
C ASP A 169 -18.75 -9.39 -0.22
N ARG A 170 -18.68 -9.17 -1.54
CA ARG A 170 -19.01 -7.88 -2.17
C ARG A 170 -20.47 -7.50 -1.96
N SER A 171 -21.38 -8.46 -2.14
CA SER A 171 -22.81 -8.25 -1.88
C SER A 171 -23.08 -7.87 -0.43
N THR A 172 -22.47 -8.59 0.51
CA THR A 172 -22.62 -8.32 1.96
C THR A 172 -22.03 -6.95 2.33
N ALA A 173 -20.85 -6.61 1.84
CA ALA A 173 -20.22 -5.30 2.05
C ALA A 173 -21.06 -4.14 1.48
N ALA A 174 -21.67 -4.32 0.30
CA ALA A 174 -22.56 -3.33 -0.30
C ALA A 174 -23.84 -3.10 0.52
N ILE A 175 -24.45 -4.18 1.03
CA ILE A 175 -25.62 -4.08 1.93
C ILE A 175 -25.20 -3.41 3.24
N TRP A 176 -24.08 -3.84 3.81
CA TRP A 176 -23.52 -3.25 5.03
C TRP A 176 -23.31 -1.74 4.88
N ARG A 177 -22.73 -1.28 3.76
CA ARG A 177 -22.51 0.15 3.50
C ARG A 177 -23.81 0.93 3.44
N ARG A 178 -24.85 0.41 2.78
CA ARG A 178 -26.18 1.07 2.71
C ARG A 178 -26.82 1.22 4.08
N MET A 179 -26.63 0.25 4.98
CA MET A 179 -27.23 0.26 6.32
C MET A 179 -26.44 1.13 7.31
N ASN A 180 -25.11 1.20 7.17
CA ASN A 180 -24.23 1.79 8.20
C ASN A 180 -23.63 3.15 7.80
N VAL A 181 -23.52 3.45 6.50
CA VAL A 181 -22.99 4.74 6.03
C VAL A 181 -24.14 5.65 5.65
N ARG A 182 -24.40 6.66 6.49
CA ARG A 182 -25.45 7.66 6.22
C ARG A 182 -25.11 8.46 4.95
N PRO A 183 -26.04 8.63 4.00
CA PRO A 183 -25.82 9.53 2.87
C PRO A 183 -25.64 10.97 3.40
N LYS A 184 -24.59 11.67 2.95
CA LYS A 184 -24.42 13.10 3.23
C LYS A 184 -25.63 13.84 2.67
N LYS A 185 -26.41 14.53 3.54
CA LYS A 185 -27.49 15.43 3.09
C LYS A 185 -26.84 16.58 2.32
N THR A 186 -27.03 16.63 1.00
CA THR A 186 -26.69 17.80 0.18
C THR A 186 -27.59 18.95 0.65
N LYS A 187 -27.01 19.99 1.26
CA LYS A 187 -27.73 21.25 1.47
C LYS A 187 -27.97 21.86 0.09
N ILE A 188 -29.18 21.71 -0.43
CA ILE A 188 -29.65 22.52 -1.56
C ILE A 188 -29.66 23.96 -1.05
N LYS A 189 -28.71 24.78 -1.50
CA LYS A 189 -28.82 26.23 -1.37
C LYS A 189 -30.06 26.60 -2.18
N ARG A 190 -31.12 27.07 -1.51
CA ARG A 190 -32.17 27.82 -2.19
C ARG A 190 -31.53 29.15 -2.53
N ASP A 191 -31.40 29.43 -3.82
CA ASP A 191 -31.09 30.78 -4.29
C ASP A 191 -32.35 31.61 -4.00
N ASP A 192 -32.22 32.53 -3.05
CA ASP A 192 -33.26 33.52 -2.75
C ASP A 192 -33.31 34.50 -3.94
N TYR A 193 -34.48 34.56 -4.59
CA TYR A 193 -34.82 35.50 -5.67
C TYR A 193 -35.41 36.79 -5.08
#